data_AF-A0A1C6EEW5-F1
#
_entry.id   AF-A0A1C6EEW5-F1
#
_cell.length_a   1.000
_cell.length_b   1.000
_cell.length_c   1.000
_cell.angle_alpha   90.00
_cell.angle_beta   90.00
_cell.angle_gamma   90.00
#
_symmetry.space_group_name_H-M   'P 1'
#
loop_
_entity.id
_entity.type
_entity.pdbx_description
1 polymer ?
#
loop_
_entity_poly.entity_id
_entity_poly.type
_entity_poly.pdbx_seq_one_letter_code
_entity_poly.pdbx_strand_id
1 'polypeptide(L)'
;MLTYERMRKYEGAWHLERWNLFPECVIFECKGEEELRQILQGLEKELFLNGDRIETRVIAIEKAEEEMLKEMSGAGRNLSMSKGVIRKGKLQVLEGPLQGREKLIRKVDRHKRIAFLTVEGVGDEMCLQAGLEITEKTA
;
A
#
# COMPACT_ATOMS: atom_id res chain seq x y z
N MET A 1 -8.95 -5.95 7.30
CA MET A 1 -8.64 -5.23 6.06
C MET A 1 -7.48 -4.28 6.33
N LEU A 2 -6.45 -4.23 5.47
CA LEU A 2 -5.37 -3.25 5.60
C LEU A 2 -5.78 -1.91 4.99
N THR A 3 -5.48 -0.83 5.71
CA THR A 3 -5.84 0.54 5.33
C THR A 3 -4.66 1.49 5.43
N TYR A 4 -4.78 2.68 4.84
CA TYR A 4 -3.87 3.79 5.03
C TYR A 4 -4.64 5.10 5.23
N GLU A 5 -4.02 6.02 5.96
CA GLU A 5 -4.53 7.36 6.15
C GLU A 5 -4.06 8.30 5.03
N ARG A 6 -4.95 9.19 4.61
CA ARG A 6 -4.63 10.27 3.68
C ARG A 6 -5.35 11.55 4.08
N MET A 7 -4.77 12.67 3.70
CA MET A 7 -5.37 13.99 3.87
C MET A 7 -6.10 14.42 2.59
N ARG A 8 -7.37 14.78 2.70
CA ARG A 8 -8.16 15.31 1.60
C ARG A 8 -8.76 16.66 1.98
N LYS A 9 -8.71 17.62 1.06
CA LYS A 9 -9.33 18.94 1.25
C LYS A 9 -10.70 18.96 0.57
N TYR A 10 -11.75 19.20 1.35
CA TYR A 10 -13.10 19.46 0.87
C TYR A 10 -13.80 20.39 1.87
N GLU A 11 -14.84 21.10 1.43
CA GLU A 11 -15.57 22.07 2.27
C GLU A 11 -14.68 23.11 2.98
N GLY A 12 -13.54 23.45 2.36
CA GLY A 12 -12.57 24.41 2.90
C GLY A 12 -11.63 23.85 3.99
N ALA A 13 -11.86 22.64 4.51
CA ALA A 13 -11.06 22.04 5.58
C ALA A 13 -10.27 20.81 5.12
N TRP A 14 -9.23 20.47 5.87
CA TRP A 14 -8.48 19.23 5.69
C TRP A 14 -9.09 18.13 6.55
N HIS A 15 -9.36 16.99 5.93
CA HIS A 15 -9.94 15.82 6.58
C HIS A 15 -9.00 14.63 6.44
N LEU A 16 -8.81 13.92 7.54
CA LEU A 16 -8.11 12.65 7.57
C LEU A 16 -9.10 11.54 7.17
N GLU A 17 -8.82 10.84 6.09
CA GLU A 17 -9.61 9.70 5.59
C GLU A 17 -8.80 8.42 5.69
N ARG A 18 -9.48 7.28 5.90
CA ARG A 18 -8.90 5.94 5.77
C ARG A 18 -9.32 5.31 4.45
N TRP A 19 -8.36 4.73 3.74
CA TRP A 19 -8.56 4.09 2.44
C TRP A 19 -8.00 2.67 2.43
N ASN A 20 -8.57 1.81 1.59
CA ASN A 20 -8.07 0.45 1.42
C ASN A 20 -6.68 0.49 0.80
N LEU A 21 -5.73 -0.25 1.40
CA LEU A 21 -4.37 -0.32 0.89
C LEU A 21 -4.29 -1.11 -0.42
N PHE A 22 -5.17 -2.10 -0.57
CA PHE A 22 -5.31 -2.96 -1.75
C PHE A 22 -6.73 -2.83 -2.30
N PRO A 23 -7.06 -1.70 -2.97
CA PRO A 23 -8.35 -1.58 -3.64
C PRO A 23 -8.45 -2.67 -4.72
N GLU A 24 -9.63 -3.28 -4.85
CA GLU A 24 -9.91 -4.28 -5.89
C GLU A 24 -9.12 -5.60 -5.77
N CYS A 25 -8.46 -5.84 -4.62
CA CYS A 25 -7.78 -7.10 -4.34
C CYS A 25 -8.50 -7.90 -3.25
N VAL A 26 -8.45 -9.23 -3.37
CA VAL A 26 -8.78 -10.15 -2.28
C VAL A 26 -7.48 -10.73 -1.72
N ILE A 27 -7.32 -10.64 -0.40
CA ILE A 27 -6.14 -11.13 0.32
C ILE A 27 -6.51 -12.44 1.00
N PHE A 28 -5.70 -13.49 0.79
CA PHE A 28 -5.87 -14.79 1.42
C PHE A 28 -4.63 -15.16 2.23
N GLU A 29 -4.84 -15.79 3.38
CA GLU A 29 -3.78 -16.42 4.18
C GLU A 29 -4.00 -17.93 4.12
N CYS A 30 -3.04 -18.66 3.56
CA CYS A 30 -3.11 -20.12 3.39
C CYS A 30 -1.85 -20.78 3.95
N LYS A 31 -1.99 -22.00 4.49
CA LYS A 31 -0.86 -22.73 5.09
C LYS A 31 -0.04 -23.52 4.07
N GLY A 32 -0.49 -23.62 2.81
CA GLY A 32 0.23 -24.31 1.75
C GLY A 32 -0.24 -23.92 0.35
N GLU A 33 0.66 -24.06 -0.63
CA GLU A 33 0.41 -23.72 -2.03
C GLU A 33 -0.74 -24.51 -2.65
N GLU A 34 -0.95 -25.75 -2.22
CA GLU A 34 -1.98 -26.63 -2.78
C GLU A 34 -3.41 -26.18 -2.41
N GLU A 35 -3.62 -25.76 -1.16
CA GLU A 35 -4.89 -25.17 -0.72
C GLU A 35 -5.20 -23.88 -1.49
N LEU A 36 -4.18 -23.03 -1.70
CA LEU A 36 -4.31 -21.81 -2.49
C LEU A 36 -4.72 -22.11 -3.93
N ARG A 37 -4.09 -23.11 -4.57
CA ARG A 37 -4.44 -23.54 -5.94
C ARG A 37 -5.88 -24.00 -6.04
N GLN A 38 -6.37 -24.79 -5.07
CA GLN A 38 -7.76 -25.27 -5.07
C GLN A 38 -8.76 -24.12 -4.92
N ILE A 39 -8.48 -23.17 -4.01
CA ILE A 39 -9.31 -21.97 -3.83
C ILE A 39 -9.34 -21.14 -5.12
N LEU A 40 -8.16 -20.91 -5.73
CA LEU A 40 -8.05 -20.14 -6.98
C LEU A 40 -8.79 -20.82 -8.13
N GLN A 41 -8.66 -22.15 -8.30
CA GLN A 41 -9.40 -22.90 -9.32
C GLN A 41 -10.91 -22.85 -9.10
N GLY A 42 -11.37 -22.86 -7.85
CA GLY A 42 -12.78 -22.68 -7.52
C GLY A 42 -13.27 -21.27 -7.88
N LEU A 43 -12.50 -20.24 -7.49
CA LEU A 43 -12.82 -18.84 -7.77
C LEU A 43 -12.81 -18.55 -9.27
N GLU A 44 -11.84 -19.05 -10.04
CA GLU A 44 -11.83 -18.90 -11.50
C GLU A 44 -13.14 -19.41 -12.09
N LYS A 45 -13.57 -20.64 -11.75
CA LYS A 45 -14.81 -21.24 -12.25
C LYS A 45 -16.06 -20.39 -11.97
N GLU A 46 -16.13 -19.77 -10.79
CA GLU A 46 -17.24 -18.88 -10.41
C GLU A 46 -17.13 -17.49 -11.05
N LEU A 47 -15.92 -16.96 -11.26
CA LEU A 47 -15.70 -15.67 -11.90
C LEU A 47 -15.84 -15.72 -13.44
N PHE A 48 -15.78 -16.92 -14.04
CA PHE A 48 -16.01 -17.18 -15.46
C PHE A 48 -17.49 -17.06 -15.92
N LEU A 49 -18.43 -16.75 -15.02
CA LEU A 49 -19.88 -16.74 -15.28
C LEU A 49 -20.36 -15.72 -16.33
N ASN A 50 -19.51 -14.81 -16.82
CA ASN A 50 -19.88 -13.76 -17.78
C ASN A 50 -19.20 -13.85 -19.16
N GLY A 51 -18.47 -14.91 -19.48
CA GLY A 51 -17.88 -15.12 -20.81
C GLY A 51 -16.63 -14.28 -21.13
N ASP A 52 -16.38 -13.20 -20.37
CA ASP A 52 -15.13 -12.45 -20.41
C ASP A 52 -14.10 -13.05 -19.44
N ARG A 53 -12.91 -13.34 -19.95
CA ARG A 53 -11.80 -13.87 -19.17
C ARG A 53 -11.25 -12.74 -18.30
N ILE A 54 -11.66 -12.67 -17.03
CA ILE A 54 -11.07 -11.74 -16.07
C ILE A 54 -9.61 -12.16 -15.88
N GLU A 55 -8.67 -11.32 -16.36
CA GLU A 55 -7.25 -11.51 -16.08
C GLU A 55 -7.02 -11.36 -14.57
N THR A 56 -7.05 -12.48 -13.86
CA THR A 56 -6.81 -12.52 -12.42
C THR A 56 -5.32 -12.76 -12.22
N ARG A 57 -4.59 -11.76 -11.73
CA ARG A 57 -3.19 -11.93 -11.33
C ARG A 57 -3.13 -12.35 -9.87
N VAL A 58 -2.46 -13.46 -9.62
CA VAL A 58 -2.15 -13.91 -8.26
C VAL A 58 -0.76 -13.42 -7.91
N ILE A 59 -0.69 -12.65 -6.84
CA ILE A 59 0.54 -12.09 -6.31
C ILE A 59 0.84 -12.82 -5.01
N ALA A 60 1.97 -13.54 -4.99
CA ALA A 60 2.49 -14.07 -3.73
C ALA A 60 3.11 -12.92 -2.94
N ILE A 61 2.81 -12.87 -1.64
CA ILE A 61 3.45 -11.96 -0.69
C ILE A 61 4.49 -12.77 0.06
N GLU A 62 5.76 -12.41 -0.08
CA GLU A 62 6.85 -13.02 0.66
C GLU A 62 6.80 -12.64 2.14
N LYS A 63 7.45 -13.47 2.98
CA LYS A 63 7.48 -13.26 4.43
C LYS A 63 8.04 -11.88 4.82
N ALA A 64 9.06 -11.40 4.12
CA ALA A 64 9.66 -10.08 4.38
C ALA A 64 8.67 -8.93 4.10
N GLU A 65 7.86 -9.07 3.05
CA GLU A 65 6.84 -8.08 2.68
C GLU A 65 5.67 -8.10 3.67
N GLU A 66 5.27 -9.29 4.10
CA GLU A 66 4.26 -9.48 5.14
C GLU A 66 4.70 -8.85 6.47
N GLU A 67 5.94 -9.12 6.91
CA GLU A 67 6.53 -8.54 8.12
C GLU A 67 6.58 -7.01 8.03
N MET A 68 7.03 -6.47 6.90
CA MET A 68 7.06 -5.03 6.66
C MET A 68 5.66 -4.40 6.76
N LEU A 69 4.65 -5.01 6.12
CA LEU A 69 3.26 -4.54 6.18
C LEU A 69 2.72 -4.60 7.62
N LYS A 70 3.05 -5.64 8.39
CA LYS A 70 2.67 -5.75 9.80
C LYS A 70 3.34 -4.68 10.65
N GLU A 71 4.63 -4.43 10.46
CA GLU A 71 5.37 -3.38 11.18
C GLU A 71 4.79 -1.99 10.90
N MET A 72 4.52 -1.67 9.63
CA MET A 72 4.01 -0.36 9.22
C MET A 72 2.57 -0.12 9.63
N SER A 73 1.74 -1.17 9.64
CA SER A 73 0.31 -1.06 9.92
C SER A 73 -0.06 -1.25 11.39
N GLY A 74 0.85 -1.85 12.17
CA GLY A 74 0.67 -2.19 13.58
C GLY A 74 -0.56 -3.09 13.83
N ALA A 75 -0.96 -3.19 15.10
CA ALA A 75 -2.15 -3.98 15.48
C ALA A 75 -3.45 -3.43 14.86
N GLY A 76 -3.49 -2.13 14.52
CA GLY A 76 -4.65 -1.48 13.91
C GLY A 76 -4.83 -1.79 12.42
N ARG A 77 -3.87 -2.46 11.77
CA ARG A 77 -3.86 -2.74 10.32
C ARG A 77 -4.08 -1.46 9.48
N ASN A 78 -3.53 -0.34 9.94
CA ASN A 78 -3.69 0.98 9.34
C ASN A 78 -2.35 1.73 9.29
N LEU A 79 -1.92 2.13 8.10
CA LEU A 79 -0.74 2.98 7.91
C LEU A 79 -1.14 4.42 8.21
N SER A 80 -0.72 4.94 9.37
CA SER A 80 -0.98 6.34 9.72
C SER A 80 -0.22 7.33 8.84
N MET A 81 -0.65 8.60 8.84
CA MET A 81 0.07 9.67 8.15
C MET A 81 1.53 9.74 8.63
N SER A 82 2.46 9.68 7.67
CA SER A 82 3.86 10.01 7.91
C SER A 82 4.12 11.50 7.65
N LYS A 83 5.19 12.03 8.23
CA LYS A 83 5.66 13.39 7.97
C LYS A 83 7.13 13.40 7.65
N GLY A 84 7.53 14.23 6.70
CA GLY A 84 8.91 14.36 6.29
C GLY A 84 9.25 15.73 5.74
N VAL A 85 10.52 15.88 5.39
CA VAL A 85 11.08 17.09 4.81
C VAL A 85 11.88 16.72 3.56
N ILE A 86 12.00 17.68 2.64
CA ILE A 86 12.89 17.54 1.48
C ILE A 86 14.00 18.58 1.61
N ARG A 87 15.24 18.13 1.87
CA ARG A 87 16.41 19.01 2.03
C ARG A 87 17.45 18.65 0.98
N LYS A 88 17.91 19.63 0.19
CA LYS A 88 18.90 19.43 -0.88
C LYS A 88 18.48 18.32 -1.85
N GLY A 89 17.19 18.30 -2.20
CA GLY A 89 16.59 17.28 -3.06
C GLY A 89 16.40 15.88 -2.44
N LYS A 90 16.80 15.65 -1.19
CA LYS A 90 16.65 14.36 -0.51
C LYS A 90 15.43 14.36 0.42
N LEU A 91 14.61 13.32 0.30
CA LEU A 91 13.51 13.06 1.23
C LEU A 91 14.06 12.47 2.53
N GLN A 92 13.59 13.00 3.66
CA GLN A 92 13.83 12.45 4.99
C GLN A 92 12.49 12.37 5.72
N VAL A 93 12.07 11.18 6.15
CA VAL A 93 10.84 10.99 6.92
C VAL A 93 11.20 11.09 8.40
N LEU A 94 10.46 11.94 9.12
CA LEU A 94 10.72 12.27 10.52
C LEU A 94 9.74 11.58 11.48
N GLU A 95 8.53 11.28 11.01
CA GLU A 95 7.46 10.68 11.81
C GLU A 95 6.65 9.68 10.97
N GLY A 96 6.10 8.66 11.65
CA GLY A 96 5.14 7.73 11.07
C GLY A 96 5.77 6.46 10.46
N PRO A 97 4.94 5.57 9.89
CA PRO A 97 5.36 4.24 9.46
C PRO A 97 6.40 4.24 8.32
N LEU A 98 6.53 5.34 7.58
CA LEU A 98 7.54 5.47 6.52
C LEU A 98 8.92 5.88 7.04
N GLN A 99 9.09 6.18 8.33
CA GLN A 99 10.39 6.56 8.90
C GLN A 99 11.40 5.42 8.73
N GLY A 100 12.58 5.74 8.17
CA GLY A 100 13.64 4.77 7.88
C GLY A 100 13.38 3.90 6.65
N ARG A 101 12.28 4.12 5.94
CA ARG A 101 11.86 3.37 4.74
C ARG A 101 11.82 4.24 3.49
N GLU A 102 12.59 5.34 3.46
CA GLU A 102 12.58 6.31 2.35
C GLU A 102 13.00 5.71 1.01
N LYS A 103 13.81 4.66 1.03
CA LYS A 103 14.23 3.94 -0.19
C LYS A 103 13.08 3.25 -0.92
N LEU A 104 12.01 2.90 -0.21
CA LEU A 104 10.82 2.31 -0.81
C LEU A 104 9.97 3.36 -1.54
N ILE A 105 10.15 4.64 -1.23
CA ILE A 105 9.34 5.73 -1.77
C ILE A 105 9.81 6.06 -3.18
N ARG A 106 9.06 5.56 -4.17
CA ARG A 106 9.32 5.80 -5.60
C ARG A 106 8.96 7.23 -6.00
N LYS A 107 7.85 7.74 -5.48
CA LYS A 107 7.28 9.04 -5.83
C LYS A 107 6.51 9.63 -4.66
N VAL A 108 6.56 10.95 -4.53
CA VAL A 108 5.70 11.70 -3.60
C VAL A 108 4.84 12.68 -4.38
N ASP A 109 3.52 12.56 -4.22
CA ASP A 109 2.57 13.60 -4.61
C ASP A 109 2.30 14.49 -3.39
N ARG A 110 3.00 15.63 -3.33
CA ARG A 110 2.88 16.59 -2.23
C ARG A 110 1.52 17.27 -2.17
N HIS A 111 0.86 17.44 -3.33
CA HIS A 111 -0.45 18.10 -3.38
C HIS A 111 -1.52 17.20 -2.76
N LYS A 112 -1.40 15.89 -2.97
CA LYS A 112 -2.27 14.87 -2.36
C LYS A 112 -1.78 14.37 -1.00
N ARG A 113 -0.55 14.71 -0.61
CA ARG A 113 0.13 14.21 0.59
C ARG A 113 0.19 12.67 0.61
N ILE A 114 0.57 12.09 -0.52
CA ILE A 114 0.67 10.63 -0.73
C ILE A 114 2.07 10.27 -1.20
N ALA A 115 2.64 9.21 -0.61
CA ALA A 115 3.80 8.50 -1.10
C ALA A 115 3.36 7.23 -1.85
N PHE A 116 4.00 6.98 -2.98
CA PHE A 116 3.91 5.73 -3.74
C PHE A 116 5.13 4.89 -3.39
N LEU A 117 4.88 3.71 -2.84
CA LEU A 117 5.91 2.76 -2.42
C LEU A 117 6.04 1.67 -3.47
N THR A 118 7.27 1.26 -3.73
CA THR A 118 7.57 0.04 -4.49
C THR A 118 8.09 -0.99 -3.51
N VAL A 119 7.49 -2.19 -3.54
CA VAL A 119 7.95 -3.36 -2.81
C VAL A 119 8.53 -4.33 -3.83
N GLU A 120 9.81 -4.66 -3.69
CA GLU A 120 10.50 -5.65 -4.53
C GLU A 120 10.13 -7.05 -4.04
N GLY A 121 9.54 -7.89 -4.91
CA GLY A 121 9.14 -9.27 -4.58
C GLY A 121 7.87 -9.72 -5.31
N VAL A 122 7.00 -8.77 -5.67
CA VAL A 122 5.85 -9.02 -6.55
C VAL A 122 6.30 -8.91 -8.01
N GLY A 123 6.05 -9.95 -8.82
CA GLY A 123 6.47 -10.05 -10.23
C GLY A 123 6.04 -8.91 -11.17
N ASP A 124 5.26 -7.95 -10.68
CA ASP A 124 5.10 -6.60 -11.19
C ASP A 124 5.13 -5.64 -9.99
N GLU A 125 5.83 -4.50 -10.09
CA GLU A 125 5.97 -3.51 -9.01
C GLU A 125 4.64 -3.25 -8.27
N MET A 126 4.47 -3.81 -7.07
CA MET A 126 3.29 -3.54 -6.26
C MET A 126 3.37 -2.10 -5.78
N CYS A 127 2.56 -1.22 -6.36
CA CYS A 127 2.57 0.21 -6.03
C CYS A 127 1.60 0.49 -4.87
N LEU A 128 2.13 0.50 -3.65
CA LEU A 128 1.34 0.81 -2.46
C LEU A 128 1.23 2.33 -2.27
N GLN A 129 0.10 2.77 -1.71
CA GLN A 129 -0.10 4.16 -1.32
C GLN A 129 -0.02 4.30 0.20
N ALA A 130 0.67 5.34 0.66
CA ALA A 130 0.74 5.71 2.06
C ALA A 130 0.66 7.23 2.23
N GLY A 131 0.06 7.69 3.32
CA GLY A 131 0.01 9.11 3.65
C GLY A 131 1.38 9.67 3.98
N LEU A 132 1.79 10.74 3.30
CA LEU A 132 3.03 11.46 3.57
C LEU A 132 2.86 12.96 3.37
N GLU A 133 2.97 13.72 4.47
CA GLU A 133 3.01 15.18 4.43
C GLU A 133 4.46 15.67 4.40
N ILE A 134 4.76 16.56 3.43
CA ILE A 134 6.06 17.25 3.38
C ILE A 134 5.89 18.62 4.04
N THR A 135 6.47 18.77 5.24
CA THR A 135 6.32 19.98 6.07
C THR A 135 7.32 21.08 5.71
N GLU A 136 8.47 20.71 5.15
CA GLU A 136 9.54 21.63 4.77
C GLU A 136 10.17 21.20 3.44
N LYS A 137 10.47 22.17 2.58
CA LYS A 137 11.24 21.95 1.37
C LYS A 137 12.31 23.03 1.22
N THR A 138 13.57 22.64 1.34
CA THR A 138 14.73 23.50 1.06
C THR A 138 15.42 22.99 -0.20
N ALA A 139 15.56 23.88 -1.19
CA ALA A 139 16.26 23.62 -2.44
C ALA A 139 17.75 23.31 -2.20
#